data_AF-S3KJP8-F1
#
_entry.id   AF-S3KJP8-F1
#
_cell.length_a   1.000
_cell.length_b   1.000
_cell.length_c   1.000
_cell.angle_alpha   90.00
_cell.angle_beta   90.00
_cell.angle_gamma   90.00
#
_symmetry.space_group_name_H-M   'P 1'
#
loop_
_entity.id
_entity.type
_entity.pdbx_description
1 polymer ?
#
loop_
_entity_poly.entity_id
_entity_poly.type
_entity_poly.pdbx_seq_one_letter_code
_entity_poly.pdbx_strand_id
1 'polypeptide(L)'
;MLTAQRCSVYYYAMFEVKDTDFFDLEEDDFDTVLASDITFSGTIRFAQPFMIKGSMDGSIHATSDLVVDTQAVVKADIVAQRVLVRGKVTGNIEAKGLVFVTSGGSVTGDITSEKVVLEPGSVFTGRCTMLQAT
;
A
#
# COMPACT_ATOMS: atom_id res chain seq x y z
N MET A 1 -20.13 26.91 -3.30
CA MET A 1 -20.30 25.47 -3.58
C MET A 1 -18.92 24.86 -3.76
N LEU A 2 -18.32 24.32 -2.69
CA LEU A 2 -17.06 23.57 -2.75
C LEU A 2 -17.30 22.30 -1.93
N THR A 3 -17.56 21.20 -2.64
CA THR A 3 -17.83 19.89 -2.06
C THR A 3 -16.50 19.31 -1.61
N ALA A 4 -16.17 19.46 -0.33
CA ALA A 4 -15.09 18.72 0.30
C ALA A 4 -15.42 17.21 0.15
N GLN A 5 -14.69 16.51 -0.71
CA GLN A 5 -14.70 15.05 -0.75
C GLN A 5 -14.27 14.56 0.64
N ARG A 6 -15.25 14.12 1.44
CA ARG A 6 -15.02 13.56 2.77
C ARG A 6 -14.32 12.21 2.57
N CYS A 7 -13.01 12.22 2.70
CA CYS A 7 -12.26 11.02 3.06
C CYS A 7 -12.71 10.68 4.50
N SER A 8 -13.58 9.68 4.65
CA SER A 8 -14.01 9.21 5.96
C SER A 8 -12.84 8.47 6.60
N VAL A 9 -12.04 9.20 7.39
CA VAL A 9 -10.99 8.64 8.24
C VAL A 9 -11.69 7.88 9.37
N TYR A 10 -11.81 6.56 9.24
CA TYR A 10 -12.44 5.73 10.27
C TYR A 10 -11.51 5.65 11.50
N TYR A 11 -12.06 6.10 12.63
CA TYR A 11 -11.50 5.95 13.96
C TYR A 11 -11.42 4.46 14.33
N TYR A 12 -10.38 4.09 15.07
CA TYR A 12 -9.85 2.77 15.49
C TYR A 12 -10.80 1.65 15.99
N ALA A 13 -12.11 1.67 15.77
CA ALA A 13 -13.05 0.70 16.35
C ALA A 13 -13.94 -0.01 15.30
N MET A 14 -13.33 -0.74 14.38
CA MET A 14 -13.88 -1.93 13.68
C MET A 14 -12.88 -2.38 12.61
N PHE A 15 -11.79 -3.02 13.03
CA PHE A 15 -10.98 -3.85 12.13
C PHE A 15 -11.43 -5.30 12.34
N GLU A 16 -11.79 -6.00 11.27
CA GLU A 16 -12.01 -7.44 11.36
C GLU A 16 -10.65 -8.12 11.64
N VAL A 17 -10.68 -9.22 12.39
CA VAL A 17 -9.48 -9.95 12.87
C VAL A 17 -8.48 -10.26 11.75
N LYS A 18 -8.95 -10.53 10.52
CA LYS A 18 -8.10 -10.83 9.34
C LYS A 18 -7.30 -9.65 8.80
N ASP A 19 -7.76 -8.43 9.07
CA ASP A 19 -7.04 -7.24 8.66
C ASP A 19 -5.91 -6.93 9.67
N THR A 20 -6.00 -7.42 10.92
CA THR A 20 -4.99 -7.25 11.97
C THR A 20 -3.71 -8.06 11.69
N ASP A 21 -3.86 -9.29 11.19
CA ASP A 21 -2.74 -10.17 10.82
C ASP A 21 -1.83 -9.56 9.74
N PHE A 22 -2.31 -8.55 9.01
CA PHE A 22 -1.53 -7.88 7.97
C PHE A 22 -0.45 -6.95 8.52
N PHE A 23 -0.54 -6.54 9.79
CA PHE A 23 0.38 -5.58 10.40
C PHE A 23 1.61 -6.22 11.01
N ASP A 24 1.46 -7.42 11.55
CA ASP A 24 2.50 -8.17 12.26
C ASP A 24 3.37 -9.01 11.30
N LEU A 25 3.27 -8.78 9.99
CA LEU A 25 4.05 -9.51 9.00
C LEU A 25 5.55 -9.18 9.14
N GLU A 26 6.31 -10.21 9.48
CA GLU A 26 7.77 -10.21 9.51
C GLU A 26 8.34 -10.71 8.17
N GLU A 27 9.64 -10.56 7.96
CA GLU A 27 10.30 -10.96 6.71
C GLU A 27 10.10 -12.44 6.37
N ASP A 28 10.00 -13.29 7.40
CA ASP A 28 9.82 -14.74 7.26
C ASP A 28 8.40 -15.13 6.78
N ASP A 29 7.43 -14.21 6.79
CA ASP A 29 6.07 -14.45 6.30
C ASP A 29 5.92 -14.24 4.78
N PHE A 30 6.98 -13.80 4.10
CA PHE A 30 6.96 -13.49 2.67
C PHE A 30 7.63 -14.56 1.83
N ASP A 31 6.93 -14.99 0.77
CA ASP A 31 7.50 -15.88 -0.24
C ASP A 31 8.65 -15.21 -1.02
N THR A 32 8.64 -13.88 -1.13
CA THR A 32 9.68 -13.15 -1.86
C THR A 32 9.95 -11.78 -1.26
N VAL A 33 11.24 -11.48 -1.12
CA VAL A 33 11.75 -10.21 -0.60
C VAL A 33 12.74 -9.60 -1.59
N LEU A 34 12.46 -8.37 -2.03
CA LEU A 34 13.42 -7.54 -2.77
C LEU A 34 14.29 -6.79 -1.77
N ALA A 35 15.53 -7.25 -1.62
CA ALA A 35 16.50 -6.73 -0.66
C ALA A 35 16.85 -5.25 -0.87
N SER A 36 17.34 -4.59 0.18
CA SER A 36 17.57 -3.13 0.21
C SER A 36 18.65 -2.63 -0.74
N ASP A 37 19.57 -3.50 -1.17
CA ASP A 37 20.64 -3.21 -2.12
C ASP A 37 20.21 -3.37 -3.60
N ILE A 38 18.96 -3.77 -3.85
CA ILE A 38 18.43 -3.99 -5.19
C ILE A 38 17.66 -2.74 -5.65
N THR A 39 17.99 -2.30 -6.87
CA THR A 39 17.18 -1.34 -7.63
C THR A 39 16.62 -2.03 -8.87
N PHE A 40 15.30 -2.07 -9.00
CA PHE A 40 14.62 -2.67 -10.13
C PHE A 40 13.92 -1.62 -10.98
N SER A 41 14.00 -1.74 -12.31
CA SER A 41 13.25 -0.90 -13.24
C SER A 41 12.51 -1.76 -14.26
N GLY A 42 11.21 -1.54 -14.39
CA GLY A 42 10.32 -2.26 -15.30
C GLY A 42 9.03 -2.71 -14.65
N THR A 43 8.47 -3.82 -15.12
CA THR A 43 7.20 -4.36 -14.63
C THR A 43 7.41 -5.62 -13.80
N ILE A 44 6.91 -5.63 -12.56
CA ILE A 44 6.88 -6.82 -11.70
C ILE A 44 5.47 -7.41 -11.71
N ARG A 45 5.35 -8.74 -11.84
CA ARG A 45 4.10 -9.47 -11.66
C ARG A 45 4.28 -10.62 -10.67
N PHE A 46 3.40 -10.74 -9.69
CA PHE A 46 3.44 -11.82 -8.70
C PHE A 46 2.05 -12.20 -8.20
N ALA A 47 1.96 -13.41 -7.65
CA ALA A 47 0.70 -13.98 -7.14
C ALA A 47 0.76 -14.37 -5.65
N GLN A 48 1.92 -14.18 -5.01
CA GLN A 48 2.17 -14.49 -3.60
C GLN A 48 2.63 -13.23 -2.86
N PRO A 49 2.58 -13.20 -1.51
CA PRO A 49 3.02 -12.03 -0.74
C PRO A 49 4.44 -11.61 -1.10
N PHE A 50 4.62 -10.31 -1.37
CA PHE A 50 5.90 -9.74 -1.80
C PHE A 50 6.28 -8.55 -0.93
N MET A 51 7.52 -8.52 -0.43
CA MET A 51 8.08 -7.39 0.29
C MET A 51 9.15 -6.67 -0.53
N ILE A 52 9.09 -5.34 -0.59
CA ILE A 52 10.12 -4.47 -1.19
C ILE A 52 10.83 -3.73 -0.07
N LYS A 53 12.14 -3.91 0.05
CA LYS A 53 13.04 -3.13 0.92
C LYS A 53 13.91 -2.14 0.14
N GLY A 54 14.16 -2.43 -1.14
CA GLY A 54 15.00 -1.63 -2.04
C GLY A 54 14.24 -0.57 -2.84
N SER A 55 14.74 -0.27 -4.04
CA SER A 55 14.14 0.74 -4.93
C SER A 55 13.47 0.09 -6.14
N MET A 56 12.32 0.64 -6.55
CA MET A 56 11.57 0.13 -7.69
C MET A 56 11.02 1.29 -8.52
N ASP A 57 11.16 1.21 -9.85
CA ASP A 57 10.63 2.19 -10.81
C ASP A 57 9.87 1.45 -11.93
N GLY A 58 8.61 1.80 -12.20
CA GLY A 58 7.82 1.23 -13.28
C GLY A 58 6.40 0.84 -12.88
N SER A 59 6.02 -0.44 -12.98
CA SER A 59 4.68 -0.90 -12.60
C SER A 59 4.67 -2.21 -11.83
N ILE A 60 3.73 -2.36 -10.89
CA ILE A 60 3.54 -3.57 -10.10
C ILE A 60 2.12 -4.09 -10.33
N HIS A 61 2.00 -5.37 -10.70
CA HIS A 61 0.71 -6.05 -10.79
C HIS A 61 0.72 -7.32 -9.96
N ALA A 62 -0.15 -7.36 -8.97
CA ALA A 62 -0.25 -8.43 -8.01
C ALA A 62 -1.69 -8.89 -7.81
N THR A 63 -1.87 -10.19 -7.60
CA THR A 63 -3.15 -10.75 -7.10
C THR A 63 -3.12 -11.04 -5.61
N SER A 64 -1.99 -10.74 -4.95
CA SER A 64 -1.76 -10.93 -3.52
C SER A 64 -1.26 -9.63 -2.89
N ASP A 65 -0.72 -9.74 -1.69
CA ASP A 65 -0.31 -8.61 -0.86
C ASP A 65 1.06 -8.06 -1.25
N LEU A 66 1.19 -6.75 -1.14
CA LEU A 66 2.44 -6.03 -1.32
C LEU A 66 2.79 -5.26 -0.04
N VAL A 67 4.02 -5.41 0.42
CA VAL A 67 4.59 -4.57 1.48
C VAL A 67 5.73 -3.73 0.95
N VAL A 68 5.61 -2.41 1.11
CA VAL A 68 6.68 -1.44 0.86
C VAL A 68 7.31 -1.10 2.21
N ASP A 69 8.46 -1.70 2.49
CA ASP A 69 9.12 -1.60 3.80
C ASP A 69 9.73 -0.20 4.04
N THR A 70 10.12 0.08 5.27
CA THR A 70 10.48 1.41 5.80
C THR A 70 11.54 2.15 4.96
N GLN A 71 12.53 1.45 4.42
CA GLN A 71 13.61 2.04 3.61
C GLN A 71 13.30 2.04 2.10
N ALA A 72 12.19 1.43 1.68
CA ALA A 72 11.88 1.25 0.28
C ALA A 72 11.40 2.55 -0.37
N VAL A 73 11.82 2.73 -1.63
CA VAL A 73 11.40 3.85 -2.48
C VAL A 73 10.82 3.29 -3.77
N VAL A 74 9.49 3.37 -3.89
CA VAL A 74 8.74 2.82 -5.01
C VAL A 74 8.16 3.95 -5.84
N LYS A 75 8.56 4.03 -7.11
CA LYS A 75 8.04 4.96 -8.11
C LYS A 75 7.27 4.17 -9.16
N ALA A 76 6.04 3.79 -8.83
CA ALA A 76 5.26 2.93 -9.68
C ALA A 76 3.77 3.03 -9.45
N ASP A 77 3.02 2.71 -10.51
CA ASP A 77 1.61 2.37 -10.38
C ASP A 77 1.49 0.93 -9.87
N ILE A 78 0.67 0.74 -8.84
CA ILE A 78 0.54 -0.50 -8.08
C ILE A 78 -0.90 -1.00 -8.20
N VAL A 79 -1.06 -2.26 -8.62
CA VAL A 79 -2.32 -2.99 -8.55
C VAL A 79 -2.11 -4.21 -7.65
N ALA A 80 -2.86 -4.37 -6.57
CA ALA A 80 -2.67 -5.47 -5.61
C ALA A 80 -3.98 -5.86 -4.87
N GLN A 81 -3.92 -6.93 -4.06
CA GLN A 81 -5.05 -7.27 -3.17
C GLN A 81 -5.06 -6.36 -1.93
N ARG A 82 -3.94 -6.31 -1.19
CA ARG A 82 -3.70 -5.37 -0.10
C ARG A 82 -2.32 -4.74 -0.26
N VAL A 83 -2.18 -3.50 0.20
CA VAL A 83 -0.90 -2.77 0.16
C VAL A 83 -0.61 -2.17 1.53
N LEU A 84 0.54 -2.54 2.11
CA LEU A 84 1.08 -1.92 3.31
C LEU A 84 2.23 -1.00 2.94
N VAL A 85 2.14 0.28 3.31
CA VAL A 85 3.15 1.30 3.03
C VAL A 85 3.82 1.73 4.34
N ARG A 86 5.03 1.21 4.56
CA ARG A 86 5.99 1.65 5.59
C ARG A 86 7.00 2.66 5.04
N GLY A 87 7.38 2.51 3.77
CA GLY A 87 8.31 3.40 3.07
C GLY A 87 7.63 4.48 2.23
N LYS A 88 8.21 4.76 1.05
CA LYS A 88 7.73 5.83 0.15
C LYS A 88 7.19 5.27 -1.16
N VAL A 89 6.00 5.71 -1.55
CA VAL A 89 5.36 5.40 -2.83
C VAL A 89 5.07 6.70 -3.58
N THR A 90 5.49 6.76 -4.84
CA THR A 90 5.11 7.80 -5.81
C THR A 90 4.49 7.13 -7.03
N GLY A 91 3.18 7.30 -7.21
CA GLY A 91 2.39 6.58 -8.20
C GLY A 91 1.03 6.18 -7.63
N ASN A 92 0.14 5.70 -8.49
CA ASN A 92 -1.23 5.39 -8.09
C ASN A 92 -1.29 3.99 -7.47
N ILE A 93 -2.18 3.82 -6.48
CA ILE A 93 -2.41 2.54 -5.81
C ILE A 93 -3.85 2.12 -6.04
N GLU A 94 -4.05 1.01 -6.73
CA GLU A 94 -5.33 0.31 -6.84
C GLU A 94 -5.25 -0.98 -6.03
N ALA A 95 -5.87 -1.00 -4.86
CA ALA A 95 -5.99 -2.21 -4.04
C ALA A 95 -7.44 -2.68 -4.03
N LYS A 96 -7.67 -3.99 -4.16
CA LYS A 96 -9.05 -4.50 -4.07
C LYS A 96 -9.59 -4.46 -2.64
N GLY A 97 -8.76 -4.77 -1.66
CA GLY A 97 -9.17 -4.88 -0.26
C GLY A 97 -8.77 -3.67 0.59
N LEU A 98 -7.47 -3.52 0.83
CA LEU A 98 -6.95 -2.58 1.83
C LEU A 98 -5.70 -1.85 1.33
N VAL A 99 -5.66 -0.53 1.51
CA VAL A 99 -4.42 0.25 1.54
C VAL A 99 -4.20 0.73 2.96
N PHE A 100 -3.05 0.41 3.53
CA PHE A 100 -2.64 0.88 4.84
C PHE A 100 -1.35 1.67 4.73
N VAL A 101 -1.37 2.91 5.20
CA VAL A 101 -0.18 3.76 5.27
C VAL A 101 0.17 3.95 6.73
N THR A 102 1.33 3.43 7.12
CA THR A 102 1.82 3.53 8.50
C THR A 102 2.29 4.95 8.84
N SER A 103 2.56 5.21 10.11
CA SER A 103 3.03 6.51 10.61
C SER A 103 4.32 7.02 9.95
N GLY A 104 5.20 6.12 9.48
CA GLY A 104 6.41 6.46 8.72
C GLY A 104 6.23 6.45 7.19
N GLY A 105 5.08 5.98 6.72
CA GLY A 105 4.79 5.79 5.31
C GLY A 105 4.36 7.07 4.60
N SER A 106 4.70 7.17 3.31
CA SER A 106 4.24 8.27 2.46
C SER A 106 3.76 7.80 1.10
N VAL A 107 2.61 8.32 0.65
CA VAL A 107 2.04 8.06 -0.67
C VAL A 107 1.78 9.38 -1.38
N THR A 108 2.37 9.55 -2.57
CA THR A 108 2.08 10.64 -3.50
C THR A 108 1.49 10.06 -4.79
N GLY A 109 0.18 10.21 -4.96
CA GLY A 109 -0.58 9.58 -6.04
C GLY A 109 -2.01 9.26 -5.58
N ASP A 110 -2.85 8.82 -6.51
CA ASP A 110 -4.24 8.52 -6.21
C ASP A 110 -4.37 7.10 -5.63
N ILE A 111 -5.26 6.93 -4.63
CA ILE A 111 -5.59 5.64 -4.02
C ILE A 111 -7.01 5.25 -4.41
N THR A 112 -7.18 4.03 -4.89
CA THR A 112 -8.49 3.39 -5.10
C THR A 112 -8.54 2.09 -4.32
N SER A 113 -9.45 1.95 -3.36
CA SER A 113 -9.56 0.75 -2.51
C SER A 113 -10.89 0.62 -1.77
N GLU A 114 -11.29 -0.60 -1.39
CA GLU A 114 -12.46 -0.84 -0.51
C GLU A 114 -12.24 -0.28 0.90
N LYS A 115 -11.03 -0.43 1.43
CA LYS A 115 -10.61 0.10 2.73
C LYS A 115 -9.32 0.90 2.58
N VAL A 116 -9.24 2.04 3.26
CA VAL A 116 -8.02 2.84 3.36
C VAL A 116 -7.82 3.24 4.82
N VAL A 117 -6.63 2.98 5.34
CA VAL A 117 -6.22 3.38 6.68
C VAL A 117 -4.94 4.18 6.62
N LEU A 118 -4.96 5.31 7.32
CA LEU A 118 -3.84 6.22 7.45
C LEU A 118 -3.53 6.35 8.94
N GLU A 119 -2.37 5.89 9.37
CA GLU A 119 -1.94 6.10 10.75
C GLU A 119 -1.59 7.56 11.02
N PRO A 120 -1.72 8.04 12.27
CA PRO A 120 -1.20 9.34 12.66
C PRO A 120 0.31 9.45 12.33
N GLY A 121 0.68 10.48 11.57
CA GLY A 121 2.06 10.69 11.10
C GLY A 121 2.29 10.32 9.65
N SER A 122 1.41 9.50 9.05
CA SER A 122 1.47 9.17 7.62
C SER A 122 1.30 10.42 6.75
N VAL A 123 1.92 10.41 5.56
CA VAL A 123 1.80 11.48 4.57
C VAL A 123 1.08 10.94 3.35
N PHE A 124 -0.09 11.48 3.03
CA PHE A 124 -0.83 11.16 1.81
C PHE A 124 -1.12 12.43 1.01
N THR A 125 -0.82 12.40 -0.28
CA THR A 125 -1.15 13.48 -1.22
C THR A 125 -1.70 12.90 -2.52
N GLY A 126 -3.00 13.09 -2.75
CA GLY A 126 -3.70 12.61 -3.94
C GLY A 126 -5.21 12.54 -3.71
N ARG A 127 -5.93 11.97 -4.66
CA ARG A 127 -7.35 11.60 -4.50
C ARG A 127 -7.48 10.20 -3.91
N CYS A 128 -8.47 10.04 -3.05
CA CYS A 128 -8.88 8.74 -2.53
C CYS A 128 -10.28 8.42 -3.04
N THR A 129 -10.41 7.29 -3.72
CA THR A 129 -11.67 6.74 -4.23
C THR A 129 -11.97 5.43 -3.49
N MET A 130 -13.07 5.41 -2.74
CA MET A 130 -13.49 4.20 -2.04
C MET A 130 -14.30 3.29 -2.97
N LEU A 131 -13.89 2.03 -3.12
CA LEU A 131 -14.66 1.01 -3.82
C LEU A 131 -15.83 0.56 -2.92
N GLN A 132 -17.03 0.43 -3.49
CA GLN A 132 -18.16 -0.18 -2.77
C GLN A 132 -18.12 -1.70 -2.99
N ALA A 133 -18.01 -2.46 -1.90
CA ALA A 133 -18.30 -3.89 -1.94
C ALA A 133 -19.77 -4.07 -2.35
N THR A 134 -20.02 -4.74 -3.47
CA THR A 134 -21.36 -5.07 -3.96
C THR A 134 -21.82 -6.39 -3.35
#